data_AF-W4PAG4-F1
#
_entry.id   AF-W4PAG4-F1
#
_cell.length_a   1.000
_cell.length_b   1.000
_cell.length_c   1.000
_cell.angle_alpha   90.00
_cell.angle_beta   90.00
_cell.angle_gamma   90.00
#
_symmetry.space_group_name_H-M   'P 1'
#
loop_
_entity.id
_entity.type
_entity.pdbx_description
1 polymer ?
#
loop_
_entity_poly.entity_id
_entity_poly.type
_entity_poly.pdbx_seq_one_letter_code
_entity_poly.pdbx_strand_id
1 'polypeptide(L)'
;MRIATMKRAAMLFVVLLLNVHVYAQLDKAVKKILSGDTIGKEVSASNRDSDSVRLSNLQKELEEARLNEANMRMEMEEMRLQMLSSDSVKLAQQRQRIDSLRQFTKGVPVVVEGDTLFFLYANRGGYTPQKRAKETAAVIEKVGKRFNLRPDSVSIEYSDAVST
;
A
#
# COMPACT_ATOMS: atom_id res chain seq x y z
N MET A 1 -94.94 -19.54 40.62
CA MET A 1 -93.60 -19.80 40.02
C MET A 1 -93.43 -19.20 38.60
N ARG A 2 -94.01 -18.02 38.29
CA ARG A 2 -93.95 -17.40 36.93
C ARG A 2 -93.18 -16.06 36.87
N ILE A 3 -93.02 -15.36 38.00
CA ILE A 3 -92.30 -14.08 38.05
C ILE A 3 -90.78 -14.30 38.04
N ALA A 4 -90.29 -15.37 38.68
CA ALA A 4 -88.87 -15.70 38.71
C ALA A 4 -88.32 -16.08 37.32
N THR A 5 -89.13 -16.72 36.46
CA THR A 5 -88.74 -17.08 35.09
C THR A 5 -88.67 -15.86 34.18
N MET A 6 -89.58 -14.89 34.30
CA MET A 6 -89.51 -13.62 33.54
C MET A 6 -88.32 -12.75 33.95
N LYS A 7 -87.99 -12.68 35.26
CA LYS A 7 -86.80 -11.95 35.73
C LYS A 7 -85.49 -12.57 35.21
N ARG A 8 -85.42 -13.91 35.14
CA ARG A 8 -84.30 -14.62 34.53
C ARG A 8 -84.19 -14.38 33.03
N ALA A 9 -85.32 -14.34 32.31
CA ALA A 9 -85.35 -14.01 30.88
C ALA A 9 -84.90 -12.56 30.61
N ALA A 10 -85.33 -11.60 31.42
CA ALA A 10 -84.88 -10.21 31.32
C ALA A 10 -83.38 -10.07 31.58
N MET A 11 -82.83 -10.81 32.55
CA MET A 11 -81.39 -10.82 32.83
C MET A 11 -80.57 -11.40 31.66
N LEU A 12 -81.05 -12.50 31.06
CA LEU A 12 -80.43 -13.07 29.85
C LEU A 12 -80.45 -12.11 28.67
N PHE A 13 -81.55 -11.34 28.52
CA PHE A 13 -81.67 -10.34 27.46
C PHE A 13 -80.67 -9.19 27.63
N VAL A 14 -80.46 -8.71 28.86
CA VAL A 14 -79.44 -7.69 29.18
C VAL A 14 -78.02 -8.21 28.90
N VAL A 15 -77.73 -9.45 29.25
CA VAL A 15 -76.43 -10.09 28.94
C VAL A 15 -76.22 -10.19 27.42
N LEU A 16 -77.25 -10.55 26.65
CA LEU A 16 -77.21 -10.58 25.18
C LEU A 16 -76.88 -9.20 24.60
N LEU A 17 -77.49 -8.13 25.09
CA LEU A 17 -77.22 -6.77 24.63
C LEU A 17 -75.79 -6.31 24.94
N LEU A 18 -75.24 -6.66 26.10
CA LEU A 18 -73.85 -6.34 26.45
C LEU A 18 -72.83 -7.04 25.53
N ASN A 19 -73.10 -8.29 25.14
CA ASN A 19 -72.22 -9.03 24.22
C ASN A 19 -72.13 -8.34 22.84
N VAL A 20 -73.25 -7.85 22.29
CA VAL A 20 -73.26 -7.16 20.99
C VAL A 20 -72.38 -5.89 20.98
N HIS A 21 -72.38 -5.13 22.09
CA HIS A 21 -71.55 -3.93 22.21
C HIS A 21 -70.06 -4.25 22.25
N VAL A 22 -69.68 -5.36 22.91
CA VAL A 22 -68.28 -5.82 22.96
C VAL A 22 -67.80 -6.27 21.57
N TYR A 23 -68.61 -6.99 20.80
CA TYR A 23 -68.29 -7.37 19.42
C TYR A 23 -68.07 -6.15 18.51
N ALA A 24 -68.91 -5.11 18.65
CA ALA A 24 -68.77 -3.89 17.85
C ALA A 24 -67.52 -3.07 18.19
N GLN A 25 -67.10 -3.07 19.46
CA GLN A 25 -65.84 -2.42 19.88
C GLN A 25 -64.62 -3.21 19.40
N LEU A 26 -64.69 -4.54 19.41
CA LEU A 26 -63.62 -5.40 18.92
C LEU A 26 -63.41 -5.25 17.41
N ASP A 27 -64.48 -5.23 16.60
CA ASP A 27 -64.37 -5.02 15.15
C ASP A 27 -63.73 -3.66 14.81
N LYS A 28 -64.07 -2.60 15.55
CA LYS A 28 -63.44 -1.29 15.40
C LYS A 28 -61.97 -1.29 15.81
N ALA A 29 -61.61 -1.96 16.91
CA ALA A 29 -60.23 -2.06 17.37
C ALA A 29 -59.35 -2.86 16.39
N VAL A 30 -59.87 -3.99 15.88
CA VAL A 30 -59.21 -4.82 14.89
C VAL A 30 -59.03 -4.07 13.57
N LYS A 31 -60.07 -3.38 13.08
CA LYS A 31 -59.94 -2.50 11.90
C LYS A 31 -58.93 -1.38 12.11
N LYS A 32 -58.86 -0.78 13.31
CA LYS A 32 -57.87 0.27 13.62
C LYS A 32 -56.42 -0.27 13.66
N ILE A 33 -56.20 -1.49 14.13
CA ILE A 33 -54.89 -2.14 14.10
C ILE A 33 -54.50 -2.52 12.66
N LEU A 34 -55.43 -3.07 11.88
CA LEU A 34 -55.21 -3.43 10.47
C LEU A 34 -55.01 -2.19 9.57
N SER A 35 -55.71 -1.08 9.84
CA SER A 35 -55.46 0.22 9.21
C SER A 35 -54.20 0.92 9.71
N GLY A 36 -53.74 0.59 10.92
CA GLY A 36 -52.51 1.11 11.50
C GLY A 36 -51.24 0.48 10.90
N ASP A 37 -51.37 -0.69 10.26
CA ASP A 37 -50.28 -1.38 9.56
C ASP A 37 -50.24 -1.07 8.06
N THR A 38 -51.16 -0.22 7.57
CA THR A 38 -50.99 0.49 6.30
C THR A 38 -50.15 1.75 6.54
N ILE A 39 -48.99 1.60 7.19
CA ILE A 39 -47.87 2.47 6.89
C ILE A 39 -47.57 2.17 5.44
N GLY A 40 -47.99 3.13 4.61
CA GLY A 40 -47.74 3.15 3.20
C GLY A 40 -46.32 2.68 2.92
N LYS A 41 -46.27 1.81 1.93
CA LYS A 41 -45.18 1.59 1.00
C LYS A 41 -44.70 2.94 0.43
N GLU A 42 -44.19 3.84 1.27
CA GLU A 42 -43.46 5.07 0.94
C GLU A 42 -41.95 4.88 1.06
N VAL A 43 -41.47 3.64 1.02
CA VAL A 43 -40.05 3.37 0.72
C VAL A 43 -39.76 3.53 -0.79
N SER A 44 -40.74 3.97 -1.59
CA SER A 44 -40.73 3.85 -3.06
C SER A 44 -40.79 5.21 -3.77
N ALA A 45 -39.76 6.04 -3.62
CA ALA A 45 -39.31 7.05 -4.62
C ALA A 45 -38.18 7.91 -4.03
N SER A 46 -38.39 8.48 -2.84
CA SER A 46 -37.47 9.46 -2.23
C SER A 46 -36.08 8.90 -1.90
N ASN A 47 -35.96 7.60 -1.56
CA ASN A 47 -34.67 6.95 -1.31
C ASN A 47 -33.93 6.51 -2.59
N ARG A 48 -34.63 6.15 -3.68
CA ARG A 48 -33.95 5.71 -4.93
C ARG A 48 -33.25 6.88 -5.64
N ASP A 49 -33.90 8.03 -5.67
CA ASP A 49 -33.34 9.21 -6.33
C ASP A 49 -32.19 9.79 -5.48
N SER A 50 -32.30 9.79 -4.15
CA SER A 50 -31.19 10.22 -3.29
C SER A 50 -29.99 9.28 -3.32
N ASP A 51 -30.21 7.96 -3.44
CA ASP A 51 -29.13 6.99 -3.63
C ASP A 51 -28.47 7.13 -5.01
N SER A 52 -29.25 7.46 -6.05
CA SER A 52 -28.70 7.71 -7.39
C SER A 52 -27.78 8.94 -7.44
N VAL A 53 -28.16 10.03 -6.76
CA VAL A 53 -27.34 11.26 -6.68
C VAL A 53 -26.07 11.04 -5.84
N ARG A 54 -26.16 10.24 -4.77
CA ARG A 54 -24.97 9.85 -3.99
C ARG A 54 -24.00 9.01 -4.82
N LEU A 55 -24.51 8.05 -5.59
CA LEU A 55 -23.68 7.22 -6.46
C LEU A 55 -23.01 8.03 -7.56
N SER A 56 -23.70 8.99 -8.18
CA SER A 56 -23.08 9.86 -9.19
C SER A 56 -21.99 10.74 -8.59
N ASN A 57 -22.19 11.25 -7.37
CA ASN A 57 -21.19 12.05 -6.68
C ASN A 57 -19.96 11.22 -6.29
N LEU A 58 -20.16 10.00 -5.78
CA LEU A 58 -19.08 9.06 -5.47
C LEU A 58 -18.31 8.63 -6.72
N GLN A 59 -18.99 8.41 -7.85
CA GLN A 59 -18.33 8.13 -9.14
C GLN A 59 -17.45 9.31 -9.58
N LYS A 60 -17.97 10.54 -9.46
CA LYS A 60 -17.22 11.74 -9.79
C LYS A 60 -16.01 11.92 -8.87
N GLU A 61 -16.18 11.74 -7.58
CA GLU A 61 -15.07 11.81 -6.60
C GLU A 61 -14.02 10.73 -6.85
N LEU A 62 -14.44 9.52 -7.25
CA LEU A 62 -13.55 8.43 -7.59
C LEU A 62 -12.77 8.72 -8.88
N GLU A 63 -13.41 9.30 -9.89
CA GLU A 63 -12.74 9.76 -11.11
C GLU A 63 -11.73 10.87 -10.81
N GLU A 64 -12.11 11.86 -10.00
CA GLU A 64 -11.22 12.93 -9.55
C GLU A 64 -10.02 12.37 -8.76
N ALA A 65 -10.25 11.41 -7.86
CA ALA A 65 -9.20 10.74 -7.10
C ALA A 65 -8.25 9.92 -8.00
N ARG A 66 -8.78 9.22 -9.02
CA ARG A 66 -7.97 8.48 -10.01
C ARG A 66 -7.10 9.41 -10.83
N LEU A 67 -7.64 10.55 -11.26
CA LEU A 67 -6.87 11.56 -12.00
C LEU A 67 -5.76 12.16 -11.12
N ASN A 68 -6.07 12.44 -9.85
CA ASN A 68 -5.09 12.94 -8.90
C ASN A 68 -3.98 11.92 -8.61
N GLU A 69 -4.33 10.64 -8.43
CA GLU A 69 -3.35 9.56 -8.26
C GLU A 69 -2.44 9.44 -9.49
N ALA A 70 -3.00 9.52 -10.70
CA ALA A 70 -2.22 9.46 -11.94
C ALA A 70 -1.24 10.65 -12.04
N ASN A 71 -1.68 11.85 -11.68
CA ASN A 71 -0.82 13.04 -11.64
C ASN A 71 0.30 12.89 -10.61
N MET A 72 -0.02 12.44 -9.39
CA MET A 72 0.99 12.19 -8.35
C MET A 72 2.01 11.13 -8.77
N ARG A 73 1.57 10.06 -9.45
CA ARG A 73 2.48 9.03 -9.99
C ARG A 73 3.43 9.60 -11.02
N MET A 74 2.92 10.43 -11.93
CA MET A 74 3.73 11.10 -12.95
C MET A 74 4.76 12.04 -12.31
N GLU A 75 4.34 12.88 -11.36
CA GLU A 75 5.25 13.80 -10.65
C GLU A 75 6.33 13.04 -9.86
N MET A 76 5.99 11.94 -9.21
CA MET A 76 6.97 11.09 -8.51
C MET A 76 7.97 10.45 -9.47
N GLU A 77 7.52 10.01 -10.64
CA GLU A 77 8.40 9.43 -11.65
C GLU A 77 9.34 10.48 -12.25
N GLU A 78 8.83 11.68 -12.54
CA GLU A 78 9.64 12.80 -12.99
C GLU A 78 10.69 13.20 -11.93
N MET A 79 10.29 13.33 -10.66
CA MET A 79 11.20 13.62 -9.56
C MET A 79 12.28 12.54 -9.42
N ARG A 80 11.91 11.26 -9.56
CA ARG A 80 12.85 10.14 -9.53
C ARG A 80 13.85 10.23 -10.69
N LEU A 81 13.39 10.52 -11.91
CA LEU A 81 14.26 10.68 -13.08
C LEU A 81 15.20 11.88 -12.93
N GLN A 82 14.72 13.00 -12.40
CA GLN A 82 15.54 14.17 -12.08
C GLN A 82 16.61 13.84 -11.02
N MET A 83 16.24 13.08 -9.98
CA MET A 83 17.20 12.64 -8.96
C MET A 83 18.29 11.74 -9.55
N LEU A 84 17.91 10.71 -10.31
CA LEU A 84 18.85 9.77 -10.96
C LEU A 84 19.78 10.46 -11.97
N SER A 85 19.25 11.39 -12.77
CA SER A 85 20.04 12.17 -13.71
C SER A 85 21.02 13.11 -13.00
N SER A 86 20.58 13.78 -11.92
CA SER A 86 21.46 14.64 -11.11
C SER A 86 22.62 13.86 -10.49
N ASP A 87 22.39 12.61 -10.07
CA ASP A 87 23.43 11.75 -9.52
C ASP A 87 24.43 11.30 -10.58
N SER A 88 23.91 10.95 -11.77
CA SER A 88 24.73 10.60 -12.94
C SER A 88 25.69 11.74 -13.34
N VAL A 89 25.22 12.99 -13.32
CA VAL A 89 26.03 14.18 -13.61
C VAL A 89 27.10 14.39 -12.54
N LYS A 90 26.74 14.28 -11.25
CA LYS A 90 27.71 14.40 -10.14
C LYS A 90 28.81 13.35 -10.24
N LEU A 91 28.45 12.09 -10.54
CA LEU A 91 29.42 11.01 -10.73
C LEU A 91 30.36 11.30 -11.90
N ALA A 92 29.83 11.77 -13.03
CA ALA A 92 30.64 12.13 -14.19
C ALA A 92 31.63 13.27 -13.87
N GLN A 93 31.18 14.31 -13.16
CA GLN A 93 32.04 15.41 -12.73
C GLN A 93 33.13 14.95 -11.75
N GLN A 94 32.79 14.08 -10.80
CA GLN A 94 33.77 13.50 -9.88
C GLN A 94 34.83 12.68 -10.62
N ARG A 95 34.43 11.85 -11.59
CA ARG A 95 35.36 11.08 -12.43
C ARG A 95 36.30 12.01 -13.20
N GLN A 96 35.74 13.03 -13.87
CA GLN A 96 36.55 14.02 -14.59
C GLN A 96 37.56 14.72 -13.67
N ARG A 97 37.16 15.04 -12.43
CA ARG A 97 38.07 15.62 -11.43
C ARG A 97 39.16 14.65 -10.99
N ILE A 98 38.85 13.36 -10.83
CA ILE A 98 39.86 12.34 -10.52
C ILE A 98 40.85 12.22 -11.68
N ASP A 99 40.37 12.19 -12.92
CA ASP A 99 41.22 12.04 -14.09
C ASP A 99 42.10 13.26 -14.34
N SER A 100 41.61 14.48 -14.06
CA SER A 100 42.47 15.67 -14.08
C SER A 100 43.55 15.61 -13.00
N LEU A 101 43.23 15.16 -11.78
CA LEU A 101 44.21 15.01 -10.70
C LEU A 101 45.28 13.95 -11.01
N ARG A 102 44.94 12.89 -11.76
CA ARG A 102 45.88 11.85 -12.19
C ARG A 102 46.97 12.36 -13.13
N GLN A 103 46.72 13.43 -13.88
CA GLN A 103 47.73 14.04 -14.75
C GLN A 103 48.88 14.66 -13.93
N PHE A 104 48.56 15.22 -12.75
CA PHE A 104 49.53 15.91 -11.91
C PHE A 104 50.09 15.01 -10.80
N THR A 105 49.31 14.04 -10.32
CA THR A 105 49.69 13.15 -9.22
C THR A 105 50.24 11.83 -9.75
N LYS A 106 51.56 11.66 -9.72
CA LYS A 106 52.20 10.40 -10.13
C LYS A 106 51.82 9.27 -9.17
N GLY A 107 51.05 8.30 -9.67
CA GLY A 107 50.71 7.09 -8.94
C GLY A 107 51.91 6.14 -8.82
N VAL A 108 51.99 5.41 -7.71
CA VAL A 108 52.98 4.36 -7.51
C VAL A 108 52.37 3.00 -7.91
N PRO A 109 52.96 2.26 -8.86
CA PRO A 109 52.43 0.97 -9.28
C PRO A 109 52.67 -0.10 -8.23
N VAL A 110 51.67 -0.96 -8.02
CA VAL A 110 51.79 -2.22 -7.30
C VAL A 110 52.11 -3.31 -8.31
N VAL A 111 53.38 -3.68 -8.39
CA VAL A 111 53.90 -4.67 -9.35
C VAL A 111 54.00 -6.04 -8.67
N VAL A 112 53.40 -7.06 -9.27
CA VAL A 112 53.43 -8.46 -8.82
C VAL A 112 53.81 -9.32 -10.02
N GLU A 113 54.83 -10.17 -9.87
CA GLU A 113 55.32 -11.08 -10.94
C GLU A 113 55.64 -10.40 -12.29
N GLY A 114 55.96 -9.10 -12.26
CA GLY A 114 56.29 -8.32 -13.46
C GLY A 114 55.11 -7.57 -14.09
N ASP A 115 53.88 -7.77 -13.59
CA ASP A 115 52.70 -7.03 -14.04
C ASP A 115 52.20 -6.02 -12.99
N THR A 116 51.58 -4.92 -13.44
CA THR A 116 51.03 -3.87 -12.56
C THR A 116 49.55 -4.11 -12.32
N LEU A 117 49.19 -4.45 -11.08
CA LEU A 117 47.80 -4.72 -10.72
C LEU A 117 46.98 -3.44 -10.55
N PHE A 118 47.53 -2.42 -9.89
CA PHE A 118 46.88 -1.12 -9.66
C PHE A 118 47.88 -0.07 -9.17
N PHE A 119 47.43 1.19 -9.05
CA PHE A 119 48.23 2.34 -8.62
C PHE A 119 47.78 2.91 -7.27
N LEU A 120 48.74 3.37 -6.46
CA LEU A 120 48.51 4.09 -5.21
C LEU A 120 48.92 5.56 -5.34
N TYR A 121 48.03 6.47 -4.97
CA TYR A 121 48.22 7.92 -5.18
C TYR A 121 48.44 8.72 -3.89
N ALA A 122 48.00 8.20 -2.74
CA ALA A 122 47.98 8.95 -1.48
C ALA A 122 48.58 8.16 -0.31
N ASN A 123 49.12 8.91 0.65
CA ASN A 123 49.56 8.39 1.94
C ASN A 123 48.36 7.82 2.71
N ARG A 124 48.60 6.78 3.50
CA ARG A 124 47.61 6.27 4.45
C ARG A 124 48.22 6.27 5.85
N GLY A 125 47.85 7.25 6.65
CA GLY A 125 48.52 7.53 7.93
C GLY A 125 50.02 7.78 7.70
N GLY A 126 50.87 7.13 8.48
CA GLY A 126 52.34 7.24 8.36
C GLY A 126 52.98 6.45 7.21
N TYR A 127 52.19 5.76 6.37
CA TYR A 127 52.72 4.96 5.26
C TYR A 127 52.61 5.70 3.93
N THR A 128 53.75 5.88 3.27
CA THR A 128 53.84 6.43 1.91
C THR A 128 53.33 5.43 0.87
N PRO A 129 52.83 5.88 -0.31
CA PRO A 129 52.34 4.99 -1.36
C PRO A 129 53.43 4.03 -1.86
N GLN A 130 54.72 4.42 -1.81
CA GLN A 130 55.85 3.55 -2.16
C GLN A 130 55.99 2.37 -1.19
N LYS A 131 55.98 2.65 0.11
CA LYS A 131 56.07 1.60 1.13
C LYS A 131 54.88 0.66 1.03
N ARG A 132 53.67 1.23 0.86
CA ARG A 132 52.45 0.46 0.68
C ARG A 132 52.47 -0.40 -0.57
N ALA A 133 52.94 0.11 -1.70
CA ALA A 133 53.01 -0.66 -2.94
C ALA A 133 53.90 -1.89 -2.78
N LYS A 134 55.07 -1.72 -2.15
CA LYS A 134 56.00 -2.81 -1.86
C LYS A 134 55.41 -3.86 -0.91
N GLU A 135 54.84 -3.41 0.21
CA GLU A 135 54.23 -4.33 1.20
C GLU A 135 53.01 -5.06 0.62
N THR A 136 52.17 -4.35 -0.13
CA THR A 136 50.99 -4.93 -0.77
C THR A 136 51.38 -5.96 -1.82
N ALA A 137 52.37 -5.66 -2.67
CA ALA A 137 52.89 -6.61 -3.64
C ALA A 137 53.40 -7.90 -2.96
N ALA A 138 54.19 -7.76 -1.89
CA ALA A 138 54.70 -8.91 -1.14
C ALA A 138 53.59 -9.75 -0.49
N VAL A 139 52.54 -9.11 0.02
CA VAL A 139 51.36 -9.81 0.57
C VAL A 139 50.62 -10.56 -0.53
N ILE A 140 50.38 -9.93 -1.68
CA ILE A 140 49.70 -10.57 -2.82
C ILE A 140 50.50 -11.76 -3.31
N GLU A 141 51.81 -11.63 -3.49
CA GLU A 141 52.69 -12.73 -3.91
C GLU A 141 52.67 -13.89 -2.90
N LYS A 142 52.71 -13.60 -1.60
CA LYS A 142 52.64 -14.63 -0.55
C LYS A 142 51.29 -15.34 -0.53
N VAL A 143 50.21 -14.61 -0.78
CA VAL A 143 48.86 -15.15 -0.89
C VAL A 143 48.75 -16.01 -2.14
N GLY A 144 49.16 -15.51 -3.30
CA GLY A 144 49.16 -16.25 -4.56
C GLY A 144 49.92 -17.56 -4.47
N LYS A 145 51.13 -17.56 -3.89
CA LYS A 145 51.93 -18.78 -3.68
C LYS A 145 51.34 -19.76 -2.66
N ARG A 146 50.51 -19.28 -1.72
CA ARG A 146 49.86 -20.13 -0.71
C ARG A 146 48.68 -20.89 -1.31
N PHE A 147 47.93 -20.24 -2.20
CA PHE A 147 46.74 -20.83 -2.80
C PHE A 147 47.12 -21.55 -4.10
N ASN A 148 47.10 -22.89 -4.10
CA ASN A 148 47.23 -23.70 -5.32
C ASN A 148 45.93 -23.66 -6.16
N LEU A 149 45.45 -22.46 -6.48
CA LEU A 149 44.32 -22.30 -7.39
C LEU A 149 44.75 -22.76 -8.77
N ARG A 150 43.98 -23.68 -9.34
CA ARG A 150 44.17 -24.08 -10.74
C ARG A 150 43.51 -23.01 -11.60
N PRO A 151 44.05 -22.66 -12.77
CA PRO A 151 43.45 -21.66 -13.66
C PRO A 151 41.95 -21.86 -13.89
N ASP A 152 41.49 -23.13 -13.93
CA ASP A 152 40.09 -23.49 -14.20
C ASP A 152 39.26 -23.78 -12.94
N SER A 153 39.74 -23.47 -11.73
CA SER A 153 39.00 -23.77 -10.48
C SER A 153 37.99 -22.70 -10.07
N VAL A 154 37.83 -21.62 -10.84
CA VAL A 154 36.94 -20.50 -10.53
C VAL A 154 35.69 -20.58 -11.38
N SER A 155 34.53 -20.80 -10.76
CA SER A 155 33.22 -20.70 -11.40
C SER A 155 32.51 -19.42 -10.98
N ILE A 156 31.85 -18.75 -11.93
CA ILE A 156 30.96 -17.63 -11.65
C ILE A 156 29.56 -18.22 -11.44
N GLU A 157 29.04 -18.14 -10.22
CA GLU A 157 27.64 -18.42 -9.95
C GLU A 157 26.82 -17.13 -10.15
N TYR A 158 25.85 -17.19 -11.05
CA TYR A 158 24.86 -16.12 -11.19
C TYR A 158 23.76 -16.38 -10.16
N SER A 159 23.72 -15.57 -9.10
CA SER A 159 22.60 -15.57 -8.17
C SER A 159 21.51 -14.67 -8.74
N ASP A 160 20.35 -15.25 -9.05
CA ASP A 160 19.13 -14.54 -9.46
C ASP A 160 18.50 -13.79 -8.26
N ALA A 161 19.27 -12.97 -7.56
CA ALA A 161 18.74 -12.03 -6.60
C ALA A 161 18.19 -10.79 -7.33
N VAL A 162 17.18 -11.00 -8.18
CA VAL A 162 16.22 -9.94 -8.52
C VAL A 162 15.21 -9.93 -7.38
N SER A 163 15.50 -9.14 -6.33
CA SER A 163 14.44 -8.76 -5.41
C SER A 163 13.52 -7.82 -6.19
N THR A 164 12.42 -8.38 -6.68
CA THR A 164 11.25 -7.65 -7.18
C THR A 164 10.69 -6.72 -6.12
#